data_AF-I1R8U5-F1
#
_entry.id   AF-I1R8U5-F1
#
_cell.length_a   1.000
_cell.length_b   1.000
_cell.length_c   1.000
_cell.angle_alpha   90.00
_cell.angle_beta   90.00
_cell.angle_gamma   90.00
#
_symmetry.space_group_name_H-M   'P 1'
#
loop_
_entity.id
_entity.type
_entity.pdbx_description
1 polymer ?
#
loop_
_entity_poly.entity_id
_entity_poly.type
_entity_poly.pdbx_seq_one_letter_code
_entity_poly.pdbx_strand_id
1 'polypeptide(L)'
;VLQRIHLRNKAKTATLERLGPYLGTLEATRNQLHEIKELARKNEHDLRDRIAELQESNFELSGSSKVQAAKISQLEKQIQTLENDKAELARQRDSALKEVEDRKIKSQAQFDVLVDNINRLEGARDKVANAATPLIQAMFFNNTGPSTLDAAEIFNKLRVAPDTYFKNIKEAGSMGASLALAMTKSLYPRVDIDASDGFADRTSEEAALDLINDAQKAADKIAADVVERFQDVDLRPTGSDNSDDEKTDTD
;
A
#
# COMPACT_ATOMS: atom_id res chain seq x y z
N VAL A 1 -49.39 -92.79 -71.77
CA VAL A 1 -49.66 -91.48 -71.13
C VAL A 1 -49.26 -91.44 -69.66
N LEU A 2 -49.70 -92.40 -68.84
CA LEU A 2 -49.38 -92.49 -67.40
C LEU A 2 -47.88 -92.48 -67.05
N GLN A 3 -47.05 -93.25 -67.76
CA GLN A 3 -45.60 -93.35 -67.47
C GLN A 3 -44.84 -92.03 -67.70
N ARG A 4 -45.25 -91.24 -68.69
CA ARG A 4 -44.66 -89.92 -69.00
C ARG A 4 -44.99 -88.88 -67.94
N ILE A 5 -46.21 -88.96 -67.39
CA ILE A 5 -46.67 -88.11 -66.28
C ILE A 5 -45.90 -88.48 -65.00
N HIS A 6 -45.72 -89.77 -64.73
CA HIS A 6 -44.97 -90.24 -63.57
C HIS A 6 -43.51 -89.79 -63.59
N LEU A 7 -42.80 -89.93 -64.72
CA LEU A 7 -41.43 -89.46 -64.88
C LEU A 7 -41.30 -87.94 -64.72
N ARG A 8 -42.26 -87.18 -65.25
CA ARG A 8 -42.31 -85.71 -65.10
C ARG A 8 -42.53 -85.31 -63.64
N ASN A 9 -43.44 -85.97 -62.93
CA ASN A 9 -43.67 -85.70 -61.52
C ASN A 9 -42.45 -86.06 -60.68
N LYS A 10 -41.80 -87.20 -60.94
CA LYS A 10 -40.56 -87.60 -60.25
C LYS A 10 -39.43 -86.60 -60.48
N ALA A 11 -39.25 -86.12 -61.71
CA ALA A 11 -38.27 -85.07 -62.01
C ALA A 11 -38.61 -83.74 -61.32
N LYS A 12 -39.89 -83.37 -61.26
CA LYS A 12 -40.35 -82.15 -60.58
C LYS A 12 -40.12 -82.23 -59.07
N THR A 13 -40.46 -83.35 -58.43
CA THR A 13 -40.23 -83.58 -57.00
C THR A 13 -38.74 -83.57 -56.67
N ALA A 14 -37.90 -84.27 -57.46
CA ALA A 14 -36.45 -84.25 -57.26
C ALA A 14 -35.85 -82.84 -57.39
N THR A 15 -36.41 -82.00 -58.28
CA THR A 15 -35.99 -80.61 -58.43
C THR A 15 -36.44 -79.75 -57.25
N LEU A 16 -37.67 -79.95 -56.76
CA LEU A 16 -38.21 -79.23 -55.60
C LEU A 16 -37.47 -79.60 -54.29
N GLU A 17 -37.15 -80.88 -54.07
CA GLU A 17 -36.34 -81.32 -52.94
C GLU A 17 -34.94 -80.71 -52.98
N ARG A 18 -34.35 -80.57 -54.18
CA ARG A 18 -33.05 -79.92 -54.34
C ARG A 18 -33.12 -78.40 -54.13
N LEU A 19 -34.23 -77.74 -54.47
CA LEU A 19 -34.41 -76.28 -54.34
C LEU A 19 -34.83 -75.82 -52.93
N GLY A 20 -35.56 -76.65 -52.18
CA GLY A 20 -36.07 -76.31 -50.84
C GLY A 20 -35.00 -75.77 -49.87
N PRO A 21 -33.84 -76.44 -49.71
CA PRO A 21 -32.76 -75.95 -48.86
C PRO A 21 -32.17 -74.60 -49.32
N TYR A 22 -32.05 -74.37 -50.63
CA TYR A 22 -31.55 -73.09 -51.16
C TYR A 22 -32.53 -71.94 -50.91
N LEU A 23 -33.83 -72.19 -50.99
CA LEU A 23 -34.85 -71.19 -50.65
C LEU A 23 -34.82 -70.85 -49.16
N GLY A 24 -34.68 -71.85 -48.28
CA GLY A 24 -34.53 -71.63 -46.83
C GLY A 24 -33.27 -70.82 -46.48
N THR A 25 -32.13 -71.13 -47.10
CA THR A 25 -30.89 -70.36 -46.93
C THR A 25 -31.04 -68.93 -47.47
N LEU A 26 -31.71 -68.74 -48.61
CA LEU A 26 -31.96 -67.43 -49.18
C LEU A 26 -32.84 -66.57 -48.26
N GLU A 27 -33.89 -67.14 -47.68
CA GLU A 27 -34.76 -66.43 -46.74
C GLU A 27 -34.02 -66.07 -45.44
N ALA A 28 -33.20 -66.98 -44.91
CA ALA A 28 -32.34 -66.70 -43.75
C ALA A 28 -31.35 -65.56 -44.01
N THR A 29 -30.65 -65.59 -45.15
CA THR A 29 -29.72 -64.51 -45.53
C THR A 29 -30.42 -63.17 -45.76
N ARG A 30 -31.65 -63.18 -46.31
CA ARG A 30 -32.47 -61.98 -46.46
C ARG A 30 -32.85 -61.37 -45.10
N ASN A 31 -33.23 -62.19 -44.12
CA ASN A 31 -33.58 -61.72 -42.78
C ASN A 31 -32.36 -61.15 -42.06
N GLN A 32 -31.21 -61.83 -42.12
CA GLN A 32 -29.94 -61.32 -41.57
C GLN A 32 -29.54 -59.99 -42.21
N LEU A 33 -29.66 -59.86 -43.53
CA LEU A 33 -29.38 -58.60 -44.23
C LEU A 33 -30.30 -57.47 -43.73
N HIS A 34 -31.57 -57.77 -43.49
CA HIS A 34 -32.52 -56.79 -42.97
C HIS A 34 -32.14 -56.34 -41.54
N GLU A 35 -31.84 -57.27 -40.64
CA GLU A 35 -31.40 -56.97 -39.27
C GLU A 35 -30.12 -56.13 -39.25
N ILE A 36 -29.11 -56.52 -40.04
CA ILE A 36 -27.85 -55.76 -40.16
C ILE A 36 -28.12 -54.35 -40.70
N LYS A 37 -29.05 -54.20 -41.65
CA LYS A 37 -29.40 -52.89 -42.21
C LYS A 37 -30.10 -52.00 -41.18
N GLU A 38 -31.01 -52.53 -40.38
CA GLU A 38 -31.63 -51.76 -39.30
C GLU A 38 -30.62 -51.40 -38.20
N LEU A 39 -29.72 -52.32 -37.85
CA LEU A 39 -28.64 -52.03 -36.89
C LEU A 39 -27.71 -50.93 -37.41
N ALA A 40 -27.33 -50.99 -38.69
CA ALA A 40 -26.50 -49.98 -39.34
C ALA A 40 -27.19 -48.61 -39.33
N ARG A 41 -28.50 -48.55 -39.59
CA ARG A 41 -29.26 -47.29 -39.51
C ARG A 41 -29.32 -46.72 -38.10
N LYS A 42 -29.53 -47.55 -37.09
CA LYS A 42 -29.52 -47.10 -35.68
C LYS A 42 -28.16 -46.50 -35.32
N ASN A 43 -27.08 -47.22 -35.63
CA ASN A 43 -25.73 -46.71 -35.39
C ASN A 43 -25.43 -45.43 -36.19
N GLU A 44 -25.92 -45.32 -37.43
CA GLU A 44 -25.79 -44.10 -38.21
C GLU A 44 -26.52 -42.90 -37.55
N HIS A 45 -27.72 -43.12 -37.03
CA HIS A 45 -28.45 -42.10 -36.27
C HIS A 45 -27.71 -41.71 -34.99
N ASP A 46 -27.27 -42.68 -34.19
CA ASP A 46 -26.51 -42.41 -32.95
C ASP A 46 -25.23 -41.62 -33.22
N LEU A 47 -24.52 -41.93 -34.31
CA LEU A 47 -23.32 -41.19 -34.73
C LEU A 47 -23.66 -39.76 -35.18
N ARG A 48 -24.78 -39.55 -35.89
CA ARG A 48 -25.22 -38.21 -36.29
C ARG A 48 -25.57 -37.36 -35.09
N ASP A 49 -26.28 -37.92 -34.11
CA ASP A 49 -26.66 -37.22 -32.88
C ASP A 49 -25.41 -36.83 -32.08
N ARG A 50 -24.46 -37.74 -31.94
CA ARG A 50 -23.18 -37.46 -31.26
C ARG A 50 -22.33 -36.41 -31.97
N ILE A 51 -22.38 -36.35 -33.30
CA ILE A 51 -21.73 -35.29 -34.07
C ILE A 51 -22.37 -33.94 -33.77
N ALA A 52 -23.70 -33.88 -33.67
CA ALA A 52 -24.42 -32.64 -33.36
C ALA A 52 -24.07 -32.13 -31.95
N GLU A 53 -24.07 -33.00 -30.94
CA GLU A 53 -23.66 -32.65 -29.57
C GLU A 53 -22.23 -32.11 -29.52
N LEU A 54 -21.30 -32.76 -30.24
CA LEU A 54 -19.91 -32.31 -30.32
C LEU A 54 -19.76 -30.95 -31.03
N GLN A 55 -20.62 -30.65 -32.00
CA GLN A 55 -20.62 -29.35 -32.67
C GLN A 55 -21.13 -28.24 -31.76
N GLU A 56 -22.20 -28.49 -31.01
CA GLU A 56 -22.75 -27.56 -30.03
C GLU A 56 -21.74 -27.27 -28.92
N SER A 57 -21.18 -28.33 -28.32
CA SER A 57 -20.15 -28.18 -27.28
C SER A 57 -18.92 -27.41 -27.76
N ASN A 58 -18.46 -27.66 -28.99
CA ASN A 58 -17.36 -26.89 -29.58
C ASN A 58 -17.70 -25.42 -29.81
N PHE A 59 -18.95 -25.12 -30.18
CA PHE A 59 -19.40 -23.74 -30.37
C PHE A 59 -19.39 -22.98 -29.04
N GLU A 60 -19.92 -23.58 -27.97
CA GLU A 60 -19.90 -23.00 -26.62
C GLU A 60 -18.48 -22.80 -26.10
N LEU A 61 -17.61 -23.81 -26.25
CA LEU A 61 -16.20 -23.73 -25.86
C LEU A 61 -15.46 -22.63 -26.62
N SER A 62 -15.70 -22.51 -27.93
CA SER A 62 -15.13 -21.43 -28.75
C SER A 62 -15.60 -20.05 -28.29
N GLY A 63 -16.89 -19.92 -27.91
CA GLY A 63 -17.42 -18.69 -27.32
C GLY A 63 -16.72 -18.33 -26.01
N SER A 64 -16.65 -19.28 -25.07
CA SER A 64 -15.99 -19.10 -23.77
C SER A 64 -14.50 -18.76 -23.93
N SER A 65 -13.78 -19.46 -24.82
CA SER A 65 -12.37 -19.21 -25.12
C SER A 65 -12.11 -17.79 -25.63
N LYS A 66 -12.98 -17.27 -26.51
CA LYS A 66 -12.88 -15.88 -27.00
C LYS A 66 -13.05 -14.85 -25.88
N VAL A 67 -14.00 -15.07 -24.97
CA VAL A 67 -14.23 -14.19 -23.81
C VAL A 67 -13.02 -14.21 -22.88
N GLN A 68 -12.48 -15.39 -22.60
CA GLN A 68 -11.28 -15.53 -21.78
C GLN A 68 -10.06 -14.85 -22.41
N ALA A 69 -9.86 -15.00 -23.73
CA ALA A 69 -8.78 -14.33 -24.45
C ALA A 69 -8.90 -12.79 -24.39
N ALA A 70 -10.11 -12.24 -24.50
CA ALA A 70 -10.34 -10.81 -24.34
C ALA A 70 -10.01 -10.33 -22.91
N LYS A 71 -10.40 -11.10 -21.89
CA LYS A 71 -10.09 -10.81 -20.48
C LYS A 71 -8.58 -10.85 -20.21
N ILE A 72 -7.86 -11.83 -20.76
CA ILE A 72 -6.40 -11.92 -20.66
C ILE A 72 -5.75 -10.67 -21.29
N SER A 73 -6.16 -10.29 -22.50
CA SER A 73 -5.62 -9.10 -23.16
C SER A 73 -5.88 -7.80 -22.38
N GLN A 74 -7.03 -7.70 -21.70
CA GLN A 74 -7.31 -6.57 -20.81
C GLN A 74 -6.40 -6.57 -19.59
N LEU A 75 -6.20 -7.72 -18.94
CA LEU A 75 -5.30 -7.84 -17.78
C LEU A 75 -3.85 -7.54 -18.14
N GLU A 76 -3.37 -7.99 -19.30
CA GLU A 76 -2.03 -7.67 -19.80
C GLU A 76 -1.82 -6.16 -19.95
N LYS A 77 -2.82 -5.43 -20.48
CA LYS A 77 -2.78 -3.97 -20.55
C LYS A 77 -2.72 -3.31 -19.18
N GLN A 78 -3.51 -3.79 -18.23
CA GLN A 78 -3.51 -3.27 -16.86
C GLN A 78 -2.17 -3.51 -16.16
N ILE A 79 -1.58 -4.70 -16.33
CA ILE A 79 -0.25 -5.02 -15.80
C ILE A 79 0.79 -4.05 -16.37
N GLN A 80 0.79 -3.83 -17.69
CA GLN A 80 1.75 -2.92 -18.32
C GLN A 80 1.62 -1.48 -17.81
N THR A 81 0.39 -0.99 -17.58
CA THR A 81 0.15 0.33 -16.98
C THR A 81 0.70 0.39 -15.54
N LEU A 82 0.38 -0.62 -14.72
CA LEU A 82 0.85 -0.68 -13.33
C LEU A 82 2.39 -0.78 -13.23
N GLU A 83 3.04 -1.48 -14.14
CA GLU A 83 4.50 -1.55 -14.21
C GLU A 83 5.12 -0.18 -14.51
N ASN A 84 4.54 0.58 -15.43
CA ASN A 84 4.99 1.94 -15.75
C ASN A 84 4.80 2.87 -14.55
N ASP A 85 3.63 2.84 -13.91
CA ASP A 85 3.33 3.66 -12.75
C ASP A 85 4.27 3.34 -11.58
N LYS A 86 4.55 2.05 -11.35
CA LYS A 86 5.51 1.60 -10.33
C LYS A 86 6.92 2.14 -10.61
N ALA A 87 7.37 2.11 -11.86
CA ALA A 87 8.68 2.63 -12.24
C ALA A 87 8.76 4.16 -12.03
N GLU A 88 7.69 4.88 -12.34
CA GLU A 88 7.62 6.33 -12.14
C GLU A 88 7.59 6.70 -10.66
N LEU A 89 6.79 6.01 -9.84
CA LEU A 89 6.78 6.19 -8.39
C LEU A 89 8.16 5.93 -7.76
N ALA A 90 8.90 4.93 -8.25
CA ALA A 90 10.27 4.68 -7.80
C ALA A 90 11.20 5.86 -8.09
N ARG A 91 11.12 6.45 -9.30
CA ARG A 91 11.90 7.65 -9.64
C ARG A 91 11.53 8.85 -8.79
N GLN A 92 10.24 9.07 -8.55
CA GLN A 92 9.77 10.17 -7.70
C GLN A 92 10.25 10.01 -6.26
N ARG A 93 10.18 8.79 -5.71
CA ARG A 93 10.72 8.49 -4.38
C ARG A 93 12.21 8.81 -4.31
N ASP A 94 13.00 8.36 -5.28
CA ASP A 94 14.45 8.55 -5.28
C ASP A 94 14.84 10.03 -5.41
N SER A 95 14.10 10.78 -6.24
CA SER A 95 14.25 12.23 -6.36
C SER A 95 13.91 12.95 -5.05
N ALA A 96 12.79 12.61 -4.42
CA ALA A 96 12.36 13.21 -3.16
C ALA A 96 13.35 12.89 -2.02
N LEU A 97 13.87 11.66 -1.98
CA LEU A 97 14.85 11.25 -0.98
C LEU A 97 16.16 12.04 -1.13
N LYS A 98 16.62 12.26 -2.36
CA LYS A 98 17.79 13.09 -2.63
C LYS A 98 17.57 14.54 -2.19
N GLU A 99 16.41 15.12 -2.49
CA GLU A 99 16.10 16.49 -2.09
C GLU A 99 16.07 16.66 -0.56
N VAL A 100 15.51 15.69 0.16
CA VAL A 100 15.52 15.69 1.63
C VAL A 100 16.94 15.61 2.19
N GLU A 101 17.80 14.76 1.62
CA GLU A 101 19.20 14.65 2.06
C GLU A 101 19.97 15.94 1.79
N ASP A 102 19.79 16.56 0.62
CA ASP A 102 20.43 17.85 0.29
C ASP A 102 19.99 18.97 1.26
N ARG A 103 18.70 19.02 1.61
CA ARG A 103 18.17 19.97 2.60
C ARG A 103 18.72 19.70 4.00
N LYS A 104 18.82 18.43 4.40
CA LYS A 104 19.40 18.02 5.69
C LYS A 104 20.85 18.49 5.80
N ILE A 105 21.68 18.20 4.79
CA ILE A 105 23.09 18.65 4.74
C ILE A 105 23.18 20.18 4.87
N LYS A 106 22.35 20.92 4.14
CA LYS A 106 22.32 22.40 4.22
C LYS A 106 21.93 22.88 5.61
N SER A 107 20.89 22.29 6.21
CA SER A 107 20.43 22.66 7.55
C SER A 107 21.46 22.32 8.64
N GLN A 108 22.16 21.19 8.50
CA GLN A 108 23.23 20.80 9.41
C GLN A 108 24.37 21.82 9.37
N ALA A 109 24.81 22.23 8.17
CA ALA A 109 25.84 23.25 8.04
C ALA A 109 25.43 24.60 8.67
N GLN A 110 24.16 24.99 8.58
CA GLN A 110 23.65 26.18 9.24
C GLN A 110 23.63 26.04 10.77
N PHE A 111 23.29 24.86 11.27
CA PHE A 111 23.30 24.55 12.69
C PHE A 111 24.71 24.60 13.27
N ASP A 112 25.70 24.03 12.59
CA ASP A 112 27.10 24.05 13.01
C ASP A 112 27.63 25.50 13.14
N VAL A 113 27.30 26.38 12.19
CA VAL A 113 27.62 27.82 12.26
C VAL A 113 26.96 28.50 13.46
N LEU A 114 25.72 28.13 13.79
CA LEU A 114 25.01 28.69 14.95
C LEU A 114 25.66 28.24 16.27
N VAL A 115 26.04 26.97 16.38
CA VAL A 115 26.75 26.40 17.54
C VAL A 115 28.07 27.14 17.77
N ASP A 116 28.85 27.36 16.71
CA ASP A 116 30.12 28.11 16.80
C ASP A 116 29.92 29.54 17.30
N ASN A 117 28.85 30.21 16.86
CA ASN A 117 28.52 31.56 17.32
C ASN A 117 28.10 31.58 18.79
N ILE A 118 27.32 30.59 19.25
CA ILE A 118 26.93 30.45 20.67
C ILE A 118 28.18 30.29 21.54
N ASN A 119 29.07 29.37 21.19
CA ASN A 119 30.31 29.12 21.94
C ASN A 119 31.17 30.39 22.07
N ARG A 120 31.23 31.21 21.01
CA ARG A 120 31.94 32.50 21.05
C ARG A 120 31.28 33.51 21.98
N LEU A 121 29.95 33.58 21.97
CA LEU A 121 29.19 34.48 22.84
C LEU A 121 29.27 34.06 24.30
N GLU A 122 29.21 32.76 24.60
CA GLU A 122 29.42 32.22 25.94
C GLU A 122 30.82 32.57 26.47
N GLY A 123 31.86 32.37 25.66
CA GLY A 123 33.22 32.77 26.03
C GLY A 123 33.37 34.28 26.26
N ALA A 124 32.62 35.13 25.55
CA ALA A 124 32.59 36.56 25.78
C ALA A 124 31.86 36.93 27.09
N ARG A 125 30.72 36.30 27.37
CA ARG A 125 29.96 36.44 28.62
C ARG A 125 30.84 36.08 29.82
N ASP A 126 31.55 34.97 29.75
CA ASP A 126 32.38 34.49 30.87
C ASP A 126 33.54 35.45 31.16
N LYS A 127 34.15 36.05 30.12
CA LYS A 127 35.17 37.10 30.29
C LYS A 127 34.61 38.33 31.00
N VAL A 128 33.40 38.78 30.64
CA VAL A 128 32.74 39.93 31.29
C VAL A 128 32.43 39.61 32.75
N ALA A 129 31.88 38.42 33.03
CA ALA A 129 31.58 37.99 34.40
C ALA A 129 32.84 37.93 35.27
N ASN A 130 33.94 37.38 34.73
CA ASN A 130 35.23 37.31 35.42
C ASN A 130 35.83 38.70 35.70
N ALA A 131 35.70 39.64 34.76
CA ALA A 131 36.17 41.02 34.95
C ALA A 131 35.31 41.81 35.97
N ALA A 132 34.00 41.57 35.99
CA ALA A 132 33.07 42.26 36.89
C ALA A 132 33.14 41.78 38.35
N THR A 133 33.44 40.50 38.58
CA THR A 133 33.49 39.88 39.92
C THR A 133 34.35 40.65 40.94
N PRO A 134 35.63 40.99 40.68
CA PRO A 134 36.46 41.72 41.64
C PRO A 134 35.99 43.17 41.86
N LEU A 135 35.40 43.82 40.87
CA LEU A 135 34.82 45.17 41.01
C LEU A 135 33.63 45.16 41.99
N ILE A 136 32.75 44.17 41.86
CA ILE A 136 31.60 44.00 42.76
C ILE A 136 32.09 43.70 44.18
N GLN A 137 33.07 42.81 44.34
CA GLN A 137 33.69 42.54 45.64
C GLN A 137 34.28 43.81 46.26
N ALA A 138 35.06 44.58 45.50
CA ALA A 138 35.67 45.84 45.97
C ALA A 138 34.61 46.88 46.38
N MET A 139 33.50 47.00 45.64
CA MET A 139 32.38 47.84 46.03
C MET A 139 31.75 47.39 47.35
N PHE A 140 31.61 46.09 47.57
CA PHE A 140 31.06 45.52 48.81
C PHE A 140 31.96 45.79 50.03
N PHE A 141 33.27 45.62 49.88
CA PHE A 141 34.24 45.81 50.98
C PHE A 141 34.54 47.29 51.30
N ASN A 142 34.40 48.20 50.32
CA ASN A 142 34.72 49.63 50.50
C ASN A 142 33.56 50.50 51.03
N ASN A 143 32.36 49.93 51.22
CA ASN A 143 31.18 50.65 51.73
C ASN A 143 31.15 50.83 53.27
N THR A 144 32.26 50.60 53.98
CA THR A 144 32.37 50.77 55.45
C THR A 144 32.76 52.19 55.91
N GLY A 145 32.94 53.14 54.99
CA GLY A 145 33.24 54.55 55.30
C GLY A 145 32.02 55.48 55.13
N PRO A 146 31.97 56.65 55.81
CA PRO A 146 30.78 57.50 55.94
C PRO A 146 30.39 58.30 54.67
N SER A 147 30.80 57.84 53.48
CA SER A 147 30.56 58.52 52.21
C SER A 147 29.22 58.07 51.62
N THR A 148 28.40 59.05 51.24
CA THR A 148 26.98 58.99 50.86
C THR A 148 26.66 58.28 49.53
N LEU A 149 27.39 57.23 49.15
CA LEU A 149 27.05 56.44 47.97
C LEU A 149 25.91 55.48 48.34
N ASP A 150 24.70 55.81 47.88
CA ASP A 150 23.54 54.92 48.01
C ASP A 150 23.79 53.65 47.20
N ALA A 151 24.24 52.61 47.90
CA ALA A 151 24.52 51.31 47.33
C ALA A 151 23.29 50.74 46.59
N ALA A 152 22.07 51.08 47.01
CA ALA A 152 20.84 50.65 46.34
C ALA A 152 20.67 51.29 44.96
N GLU A 153 21.02 52.58 44.79
CA GLU A 153 20.97 53.26 43.50
C GLU A 153 22.01 52.68 42.52
N ILE A 154 23.22 52.38 43.00
CA ILE A 154 24.27 51.74 42.20
C ILE A 154 23.84 50.33 41.80
N PHE A 155 23.28 49.56 42.74
CA PHE A 155 22.79 48.21 42.47
C PHE A 155 21.63 48.23 41.48
N ASN A 156 20.69 49.17 41.61
CA ASN A 156 19.60 49.35 40.65
C ASN A 156 20.13 49.70 39.26
N LYS A 157 21.11 50.61 39.13
CA LYS A 157 21.74 50.94 37.84
C LYS A 157 22.53 49.75 37.25
N LEU A 158 23.25 49.01 38.08
CA LEU A 158 23.96 47.79 37.67
C LEU A 158 23.01 46.68 37.24
N ARG A 159 21.81 46.60 37.81
CA ARG A 159 20.79 45.60 37.48
C ARG A 159 20.14 45.84 36.11
N VAL A 160 20.09 47.08 35.63
CA VAL A 160 19.49 47.41 34.32
C VAL A 160 20.18 46.66 33.16
N ALA A 161 21.51 46.55 33.16
CA ALA A 161 22.24 45.91 32.08
C ALA A 161 22.01 44.38 32.00
N PRO A 162 22.15 43.61 33.10
CA PRO A 162 21.75 42.21 33.18
C PRO A 162 20.27 41.99 32.86
N ASP A 163 19.34 42.79 33.41
CA ASP A 163 17.90 42.63 33.15
C ASP A 163 17.59 42.84 31.65
N THR A 164 18.23 43.82 31.02
CA THR A 164 18.09 44.07 29.58
C THR A 164 18.71 42.94 28.75
N TYR A 165 19.89 42.45 29.13
CA TYR A 165 20.55 41.33 28.46
C TYR A 165 19.75 40.03 28.56
N PHE A 166 19.23 39.71 29.76
CA PHE A 166 18.38 38.54 29.98
C PHE A 166 17.06 38.64 29.20
N LYS A 167 16.46 39.83 29.15
CA LYS A 167 15.29 40.10 28.31
C LYS A 167 15.59 39.83 26.84
N ASN A 168 16.70 40.34 26.32
CA ASN A 168 17.09 40.15 24.92
C ASN A 168 17.42 38.69 24.60
N ILE A 169 18.10 37.96 25.50
CA ILE A 169 18.34 36.51 25.34
C ILE A 169 17.03 35.75 25.32
N LYS A 170 16.11 36.08 26.23
CA LYS A 170 14.80 35.42 26.31
C LYS A 170 13.99 35.63 25.04
N GLU A 171 14.00 36.85 24.50
CA GLU A 171 13.33 37.21 23.25
C GLU A 171 13.99 36.52 22.04
N ALA A 172 15.33 36.46 22.01
CA ALA A 172 16.09 35.74 20.99
C ALA A 172 15.83 34.23 21.03
N GLY A 173 15.76 33.62 22.22
CA GLY A 173 15.40 32.22 22.41
C GLY A 173 13.99 31.92 21.90
N SER A 174 13.02 32.78 22.21
CA SER A 174 11.64 32.66 21.74
C SER A 174 11.54 32.74 20.20
N MET A 175 12.29 33.65 19.57
CA MET A 175 12.39 33.72 18.11
C MET A 175 13.04 32.47 17.51
N GLY A 176 14.14 31.98 18.08
CA GLY A 176 14.83 30.78 17.61
C GLY A 176 13.96 29.53 17.69
N ALA A 177 13.22 29.40 18.79
CA ALA A 177 12.30 28.31 19.01
C ALA A 177 11.12 28.38 18.00
N SER A 178 10.62 29.60 17.69
CA SER A 178 9.55 29.80 16.70
C SER A 178 10.01 29.46 15.28
N LEU A 179 11.27 29.78 14.96
CA LEU A 179 11.90 29.39 13.70
C LEU A 179 12.04 27.88 13.58
N ALA A 180 12.49 27.20 14.65
CA ALA A 180 12.58 25.74 14.68
C ALA A 180 11.21 25.07 14.46
N LEU A 181 10.16 25.60 15.09
CA LEU A 181 8.78 25.13 14.88
C LEU A 181 8.33 25.32 13.42
N ALA A 182 8.57 26.50 12.83
CA ALA A 182 8.23 26.78 11.44
C ALA A 182 8.99 25.86 10.46
N MET A 183 10.27 25.60 10.71
CA MET A 183 11.07 24.64 9.94
C MET A 183 10.50 23.22 10.04
N THR A 184 10.10 22.80 11.25
CA THR A 184 9.51 21.48 11.49
C THR A 184 8.17 21.33 10.78
N LYS A 185 7.29 22.33 10.85
CA LYS A 185 6.01 22.35 10.12
C LYS A 185 6.20 22.34 8.60
N SER A 186 7.25 22.98 8.09
CA SER A 186 7.61 22.93 6.67
C SER A 186 8.14 21.55 6.23
N LEU A 187 8.85 20.84 7.09
CA LEU A 187 9.37 19.49 6.80
C LEU A 187 8.27 18.43 6.89
N TYR A 188 7.28 18.63 7.77
CA TYR A 188 6.21 17.67 8.03
C TYR A 188 4.81 18.32 7.92
N PRO A 189 4.37 18.72 6.70
CA PRO A 189 3.15 19.49 6.51
C PRO A 189 1.85 18.77 6.90
N ARG A 190 1.89 17.45 7.11
CA ARG A 190 0.73 16.62 7.50
C ARG A 190 0.61 16.42 9.01
N VAL A 191 1.60 16.84 9.79
CA VAL A 191 1.55 16.78 11.24
C VAL A 191 0.94 18.09 11.72
N ASP A 192 -0.25 18.03 12.31
CA ASP A 192 -0.82 19.19 12.98
C ASP A 192 -0.03 19.46 14.27
N ILE A 193 0.88 20.40 14.16
CA ILE A 193 1.59 20.96 15.30
C ILE A 193 0.85 22.24 15.67
N ASP A 194 0.07 22.17 16.74
CA ASP A 194 -0.51 23.34 17.37
C ASP A 194 0.63 24.15 17.97
N ALA A 195 0.78 25.38 17.49
CA ALA A 195 1.59 26.36 18.20
C ALA A 195 0.82 26.69 19.47
N SER A 196 1.11 26.00 20.58
CA SER A 196 0.51 26.34 21.86
C SER A 196 0.76 27.83 22.11
N ASP A 197 -0.29 28.61 22.36
CA ASP A 197 -0.24 30.07 22.60
C ASP A 197 0.78 30.46 23.71
N GLY A 198 1.25 29.50 24.52
CA GLY A 198 2.29 29.69 25.55
C GLY A 198 3.75 29.58 25.07
N PHE A 199 4.02 29.26 23.80
CA PHE A 199 5.41 29.10 23.34
C PHE A 199 6.15 30.45 23.25
N ALA A 200 5.42 31.52 22.93
CA ALA A 200 5.91 32.89 22.99
C ALA A 200 5.60 33.58 24.32
N ASP A 201 4.55 33.15 25.04
CA ASP A 201 4.14 33.74 26.31
C ASP A 201 4.73 32.98 27.50
N ARG A 202 5.91 33.45 27.93
CA ARG A 202 6.47 33.35 29.29
C ARG A 202 6.11 32.07 30.06
N THR A 203 6.63 30.93 29.61
CA THR A 203 6.61 29.69 30.40
C THR A 203 7.73 29.77 31.48
N SER A 204 7.43 29.50 32.75
CA SER A 204 8.44 29.39 33.82
C SER A 204 9.27 28.12 33.63
N GLU A 205 10.44 28.02 34.28
CA GLU A 205 11.31 26.84 34.15
C GLU A 205 10.58 25.54 34.50
N GLU A 206 9.78 25.54 35.56
CA GLU A 206 8.94 24.40 35.94
C GLU A 206 7.91 24.05 34.85
N ALA A 207 7.23 25.04 34.26
CA ALA A 207 6.23 24.79 33.24
C ALA A 207 6.86 24.34 31.90
N ALA A 208 8.12 24.71 31.64
CA ALA A 208 8.87 24.23 30.49
C ALA A 208 9.29 22.77 30.65
N LEU A 209 9.68 22.37 31.88
CA LEU A 209 9.98 20.97 32.20
C LEU A 209 8.73 20.09 32.11
N ASP A 210 7.58 20.57 32.56
CA ASP A 210 6.30 19.86 32.41
C ASP A 210 5.94 19.67 30.92
N LEU A 211 6.11 20.70 30.09
CA LEU A 211 5.90 20.61 28.63
C LEU A 211 6.87 19.65 27.94
N ILE A 212 8.14 19.60 28.36
CA ILE A 212 9.12 18.62 27.84
C ILE A 212 8.67 17.20 28.20
N ASN A 213 8.19 16.99 29.42
CA ASN A 213 7.72 15.70 29.88
C ASN A 213 6.44 15.26 29.13
N ASP A 214 5.53 16.20 28.85
CA ASP A 214 4.33 15.96 28.05
C ASP A 214 4.64 15.72 26.57
N ALA A 215 5.59 16.47 26.00
CA ALA A 215 6.08 16.24 24.64
C ALA A 215 6.75 14.86 24.52
N GLN A 216 7.51 14.44 25.52
CA GLN A 216 8.12 13.12 25.57
C GLN A 216 7.06 12.01 25.65
N LYS A 217 6.04 12.16 26.50
CA LYS A 217 4.88 11.25 26.52
C LYS A 217 4.15 11.18 25.18
N ALA A 218 3.96 12.32 24.51
CA ALA A 218 3.31 12.37 23.21
C ALA A 218 4.16 11.67 22.13
N ALA A 219 5.48 11.87 22.16
CA ALA A 219 6.42 11.19 21.27
C ALA A 219 6.43 9.67 21.50
N ASP A 220 6.44 9.22 22.76
CA ASP A 220 6.36 7.81 23.13
C ASP A 220 5.03 7.19 22.65
N LYS A 221 3.93 7.94 22.76
CA LYS A 221 2.63 7.51 22.25
C LYS A 221 2.61 7.40 20.73
N ILE A 222 3.19 8.36 20.00
CA ILE A 222 3.31 8.30 18.54
C ILE A 222 4.20 7.12 18.12
N ALA A 223 5.32 6.89 18.82
CA ALA A 223 6.18 5.75 18.56
C ALA A 223 5.45 4.43 18.77
N ALA A 224 4.66 4.31 19.84
CA ALA A 224 3.82 3.14 20.10
C ALA A 224 2.73 2.97 19.02
N ASP A 225 2.01 4.02 18.66
CA ASP A 225 0.93 4.00 17.67
C ASP A 225 1.47 3.66 16.26
N VAL A 226 2.65 4.15 15.91
CA VAL A 226 3.35 3.78 14.67
C VAL A 226 3.76 2.31 14.70
N VAL A 227 4.32 1.82 15.81
CA VAL A 227 4.69 0.40 15.97
C VAL A 227 3.47 -0.51 15.93
N GLU A 228 2.36 -0.11 16.54
CA GLU A 228 1.09 -0.85 16.52
C GLU A 228 0.51 -0.88 15.11
N ARG A 229 0.48 0.25 14.38
CA ARG A 229 0.09 0.28 12.96
C ARG A 229 0.98 -0.57 12.06
N PHE A 230 2.26 -0.74 12.38
CA PHE A 230 3.15 -1.65 11.66
C PHE A 230 2.90 -3.13 12.01
N GLN A 231 2.34 -3.44 13.18
CA GLN A 231 1.95 -4.79 13.60
C GLN A 231 0.53 -5.16 13.12
N ASP A 232 -0.37 -4.18 12.98
CA ASP A 232 -1.74 -4.30 12.47
C ASP A 232 -1.82 -4.33 10.93
N VAL A 233 -0.68 -4.22 10.21
CA VAL A 233 -0.63 -4.68 8.82
C VAL A 233 -0.61 -6.21 8.85
N ASP A 234 -1.79 -6.79 9.06
CA ASP A 234 -2.06 -8.19 8.77
C ASP A 234 -1.72 -8.40 7.28
N LEU A 235 -0.54 -8.96 7.02
CA LEU A 235 -0.07 -9.39 5.70
C LEU A 235 -0.87 -10.62 5.23
N ARG A 236 -2.19 -10.60 5.40
CA ARG A 236 -3.09 -11.56 4.78
C ARG A 236 -3.31 -11.12 3.35
N PRO A 237 -2.97 -11.96 2.35
CA PRO A 237 -3.40 -11.71 0.99
C PRO A 237 -4.93 -11.79 1.00
N THR A 238 -5.61 -10.66 0.82
CA THR A 238 -7.04 -10.67 0.50
C THR A 238 -7.18 -11.19 -0.93
N GLY A 239 -7.22 -12.51 -1.05
CA GLY A 239 -7.58 -13.24 -2.25
C GLY A 239 -8.66 -14.27 -1.92
N SER A 240 -9.76 -14.19 -2.69
CA SER A 240 -10.83 -15.19 -2.87
C SER A 240 -11.72 -15.47 -1.65
N ASP A 241 -13.05 -15.61 -1.72
CA ASP A 241 -13.98 -15.93 -2.81
C ASP A 241 -15.44 -15.59 -2.40
N ASN A 242 -16.26 -15.22 -3.40
CA ASN A 242 -17.67 -15.57 -3.69
C ASN A 242 -18.80 -15.32 -2.65
N SER A 243 -19.79 -14.47 -2.99
CA SER A 243 -21.17 -14.78 -3.50
C SER A 243 -22.18 -14.96 -2.34
N ASP A 244 -23.43 -14.50 -2.32
CA ASP A 244 -24.43 -14.10 -3.33
C ASP A 244 -25.48 -13.14 -2.73
N ASP A 245 -26.13 -12.38 -3.64
CA ASP A 245 -27.52 -11.86 -3.68
C ASP A 245 -28.27 -11.38 -2.41
N GLU A 246 -28.74 -10.12 -2.43
CA GLU A 246 -30.18 -9.85 -2.68
C GLU A 246 -30.49 -8.36 -2.97
N LYS A 247 -31.16 -8.15 -4.12
CA LYS A 247 -32.12 -7.08 -4.49
C LYS A 247 -31.77 -5.60 -4.35
N THR A 248 -31.61 -4.98 -5.51
CA THR A 248 -32.02 -3.59 -5.75
C THR A 248 -33.46 -3.57 -6.28
N ASP A 249 -34.38 -3.00 -5.51
CA ASP A 249 -35.66 -2.52 -6.02
C ASP A 249 -35.43 -1.16 -6.69
N THR A 250 -35.79 -1.07 -7.97
CA THR A 250 -35.94 0.15 -8.75
C THR A 250 -37.37 0.67 -8.66
N ASP A 251 -37.50 2.00 -8.53
CA ASP A 251 -38.56 2.82 -9.14
C ASP A 251 -37.88 3.87 -10.03
#